data_AF-A0AAJ6LNB9-F1
#
_entry.id   AF-A0AAJ6LNB9-F1
#
_cell.length_a   1.000
_cell.length_b   1.000
_cell.length_c   1.000
_cell.angle_alpha   90.00
_cell.angle_beta   90.00
_cell.angle_gamma   90.00
#
_symmetry.space_group_name_H-M   'P 1'
#
loop_
_entity.id
_entity.type
_entity.pdbx_description
1 polymer ?
#
loop_
_entity_poly.entity_id
_entity_poly.type
_entity_poly.pdbx_seq_one_letter_code
_entity_poly.pdbx_strand_id
1 'polypeptide(L)' 'MKKMFSVWWQELVRLVLQVYIPIGLTIIFGMLAVTFWEDYALISTVIFLFIAFIVSDRIFKRKR' A
#
# COMPACT_ATOMS: atom_id res chain seq x y z
N MET A 1 -28.35 -12.45 -6.58
CA MET A 1 -27.84 -11.22 -5.91
C MET A 1 -26.75 -11.48 -4.87
N LYS A 2 -26.90 -12.41 -3.91
CA LYS A 2 -25.89 -12.65 -2.84
C LYS A 2 -24.47 -12.99 -3.35
N LYS A 3 -24.34 -13.80 -4.42
CA LYS A 3 -23.02 -14.13 -5.02
C LYS A 3 -22.36 -12.94 -5.71
N MET A 4 -23.14 -12.12 -6.42
CA MET A 4 -22.62 -10.96 -7.16
C MET A 4 -22.11 -9.88 -6.19
N PHE A 5 -22.83 -9.65 -5.09
CA PHE A 5 -22.40 -8.76 -4.01
C PHE A 5 -21.14 -9.26 -3.30
N SER A 6 -21.01 -10.58 -3.08
CA SER A 6 -19.82 -11.16 -2.46
C SER A 6 -18.57 -11.02 -3.32
N VAL A 7 -18.69 -11.20 -4.65
CA VAL A 7 -17.57 -10.99 -5.58
C VAL A 7 -17.18 -9.52 -5.63
N TRP A 8 -18.17 -8.63 -5.74
CA TRP A 8 -17.94 -7.18 -5.74
C TRP A 8 -17.27 -6.71 -4.43
N TRP A 9 -17.70 -7.25 -3.29
CA TRP A 9 -17.09 -6.99 -1.99
C TRP A 9 -15.64 -7.49 -1.91
N GLN A 10 -15.35 -8.68 -2.42
CA GLN A 10 -13.98 -9.20 -2.47
C GLN A 10 -13.06 -8.36 -3.36
N GLU A 11 -13.53 -7.90 -4.51
CA GLU A 11 -12.76 -7.00 -5.38
C GLU A 11 -12.52 -5.64 -4.74
N LEU A 12 -13.52 -5.09 -4.05
CA LEU A 12 -13.40 -3.81 -3.36
C LEU A 12 -12.45 -3.90 -2.17
N VAL A 13 -12.58 -4.95 -1.34
CA VAL A 13 -11.64 -5.25 -0.25
C VAL A 13 -10.23 -5.44 -0.80
N ARG A 14 -10.08 -6.13 -1.93
CA ARG A 14 -8.78 -6.34 -2.58
C ARG A 14 -8.16 -5.04 -3.08
N LEU A 15 -8.95 -4.15 -3.69
CA LEU A 15 -8.50 -2.82 -4.12
C LEU A 15 -8.08 -1.95 -2.93
N VAL A 16 -8.87 -1.95 -1.85
CA VAL A 16 -8.55 -1.21 -0.62
C VAL A 16 -7.24 -1.71 -0.01
N LEU A 17 -7.08 -3.03 0.11
CA LEU A 17 -5.88 -3.65 0.66
C LEU A 17 -4.64 -3.49 -0.25
N GLN A 18 -4.81 -3.49 -1.57
CA GLN A 18 -3.70 -3.37 -2.53
C GLN A 18 -3.18 -1.96 -2.71
N VAL A 19 -4.09 -0.98 -2.70
CA VAL A 19 -3.79 0.37 -3.17
C VAL A 19 -3.87 1.34 -2.01
N TYR A 20 -4.99 1.37 -1.28
CA TYR A 20 -5.21 2.37 -0.24
C TYR A 20 -4.35 2.12 1.00
N ILE A 21 -4.17 0.87 1.42
CA ILE A 21 -3.32 0.55 2.59
C ILE A 21 -1.85 0.93 2.35
N PRO A 22 -1.19 0.53 1.25
CA PRO A 22 0.20 0.91 0.99
C PRO A 22 0.40 2.42 0.82
N ILE A 23 -0.56 3.11 0.17
CA ILE A 23 -0.53 4.56 0.05
C ILE A 23 -0.64 5.22 1.43
N GLY A 24 -1.60 4.81 2.25
CA GLY A 24 -1.77 5.33 3.61
C GLY A 24 -0.53 5.12 4.48
N LEU A 25 0.06 3.92 4.42
CA LEU A 25 1.31 3.59 5.12
C LEU A 25 2.48 4.47 4.67
N THR A 26 2.58 4.74 3.36
CA THR A 26 3.63 5.60 2.81
C THR A 26 3.48 7.04 3.27
N ILE A 27 2.25 7.56 3.36
CA ILE A 27 1.98 8.93 3.85
C ILE A 27 2.38 9.05 5.32
N ILE A 28 1.96 8.09 6.16
CA ILE A 28 2.32 8.07 7.59
C ILE A 28 3.84 7.97 7.75
N PHE A 29 4.49 7.09 6.97
CA PHE A 29 5.93 6.95 6.98
C PHE A 29 6.63 8.24 6.58
N GLY A 30 6.14 8.93 5.53
CA GLY A 30 6.70 10.22 5.10
C GLY A 30 6.59 11.29 6.18
N MET A 31 5.45 11.39 6.87
CA MET A 31 5.29 12.32 8.01
C MET A 31 6.28 12.02 9.14
N LEU A 32 6.46 10.74 9.47
CA LEU A 32 7.44 10.32 10.47
C LEU A 32 8.88 10.60 10.01
N ALA A 33 9.20 10.30 8.75
CA ALA A 33 10.53 10.51 8.20
C ALA A 33 10.92 11.99 8.20
N VAL A 34 10.00 12.89 7.86
CA VAL A 34 10.22 14.35 7.98
C VAL A 34 10.43 14.77 9.44
N THR A 35 9.68 14.18 10.37
CA THR A 35 9.76 14.55 11.79
C THR A 35 11.05 14.08 12.46
N PHE A 36 11.51 12.87 12.12
CA PHE A 36 12.66 12.26 12.80
C PHE A 36 13.96 12.44 12.02
N TRP A 37 13.96 12.32 10.68
CA TRP A 37 15.16 12.25 9.83
C TRP A 37 15.01 13.18 8.61
N GLU A 38 14.78 14.47 8.83
CA GLU A 38 14.46 15.47 7.79
C GLU A 38 15.40 15.42 6.58
N ASP A 39 16.72 15.37 6.81
CA ASP A 39 17.75 15.32 5.76
C ASP A 39 17.62 14.11 4.83
N TYR A 40 17.10 13.00 5.35
CA TYR A 40 16.92 11.74 4.62
C TYR A 40 15.44 11.44 4.33
N ALA A 41 14.52 12.34 4.68
CA ALA A 41 13.08 12.08 4.63
C ALA A 41 12.63 11.76 3.19
N LEU A 42 13.14 12.53 2.23
CA LEU A 42 12.82 12.34 0.82
C LEU A 42 13.33 10.98 0.31
N ILE A 43 14.62 10.67 0.55
CA ILE A 43 15.26 9.44 0.07
C ILE A 43 14.63 8.21 0.74
N SER A 44 14.44 8.24 2.06
CA SER A 44 13.85 7.14 2.82
C SER A 44 12.39 6.89 2.42
N THR A 45 11.60 7.94 2.19
CA THR A 45 10.20 7.81 1.74
C THR A 45 10.14 7.23 0.33
N VAL A 46 11.01 7.66 -0.59
CA VAL A 46 11.08 7.09 -1.96
C VAL A 46 11.44 5.60 -1.90
N ILE A 47 12.47 5.23 -1.12
CA ILE A 47 12.86 3.82 -0.93
C ILE A 47 11.69 3.02 -0.34
N PHE A 48 11.02 3.57 0.67
CA PHE A 48 9.87 2.93 1.29
C PHE A 48 8.73 2.71 0.30
N LEU A 49 8.47 3.68 -0.58
CA LEU A 49 7.43 3.60 -1.62
C LEU A 49 7.73 2.49 -2.63
N PHE A 50 9.00 2.36 -3.06
CA PHE A 50 9.43 1.24 -3.92
C PHE A 50 9.26 -0.11 -3.23
N ILE A 51 9.65 -0.22 -1.95
CA ILE A 51 9.48 -1.45 -1.18
C ILE A 51 7.99 -1.78 -1.00
N ALA A 52 7.17 -0.80 -0.61
CA ALA A 52 5.74 -0.96 -0.42
C ALA A 52 5.05 -1.40 -1.72
N PHE A 53 5.48 -0.86 -2.87
CA PHE A 53 4.98 -1.26 -4.18
C PHE A 53 5.37 -2.71 -4.52
N ILE A 54 6.64 -3.11 -4.34
CA ILE A 54 7.10 -4.48 -4.59
C ILE A 54 6.42 -5.48 -3.65
N VAL A 55 6.26 -5.13 -2.38
CA VAL A 55 5.59 -5.98 -1.38
C VAL A 55 4.11 -6.10 -1.71
N SER A 56 3.44 -5.01 -2.10
CA SER A 56 2.07 -5.06 -2.59
C SER A 56 1.97 -5.96 -3.84
N ASP A 57 2.82 -5.76 -4.85
CA ASP A 57 2.85 -6.61 -6.06
C ASP A 57 3.08 -8.09 -5.70
N ARG A 58 3.98 -8.43 -4.78
CA ARG A 58 4.25 -9.82 -4.35
C ARG A 58 3.10 -10.45 -3.56
N ILE A 59 2.53 -9.73 -2.59
CA ILE A 59 1.41 -10.25 -1.77
C ILE A 59 0.20 -10.50 -2.66
N PHE A 60 0.02 -9.68 -3.69
CA PHE A 60 -1.20 -9.63 -4.46
C PHE A 60 -1.11 -10.19 -5.88
N LYS A 61 0.09 -10.48 -6.38
CA LYS A 61 0.31 -11.46 -7.45
C LYS A 61 -0.29 -12.78 -6.99
N ARG A 62 -1.55 -12.94 -7.39
CA ARG A 62 -2.30 -14.19 -7.33
C ARG A 62 -1.35 -15.27 -7.85
N LYS A 63 -0.97 -16.24 -7.01
CA LYS A 63 -0.49 -17.53 -7.49
C LYS A 63 -1.53 -17.99 -8.50
N ARG A 64 -1.18 -17.93 -9.79
CA ARG A 64 -1.91 -18.63 -10.83
C ARG A 64 -1.74 -20.12 -10.59
#